data_AF-A0A0F2Q6C1-F1
#
_entry.id   AF-A0A0F2Q6C1-F1
#
_cell.length_a   1.000
_cell.length_b   1.000
_cell.length_c   1.000
_cell.angle_alpha   90.00
_cell.angle_beta   90.00
_cell.angle_gamma   90.00
#
_symmetry.space_group_name_H-M   'P 1'
#
loop_
_entity.id
_entity.type
_entity.pdbx_description
1 polymer ?
#
loop_
_entity_poly.entity_id
_entity_poly.type
_entity_poly.pdbx_seq_one_letter_code
_entity_poly.pdbx_strand_id
1 'polypeptide(L)'
;MTIGTKMHTTLASIENAASTMKTFALETEDKTAKQMFAQYAQQLDSISQGMASRCNYIEQQEPQYKVFQNMMQPQQQQQQQQLQQQQQPIPTKPTTTTTQLK
;
A
#
# COMPACT_ATOMS: atom_id res chain seq x y z
N MET A 1 -2.60 16.42 -1.27
CA MET A 1 -1.29 15.75 -1.35
C MET A 1 -0.84 15.47 0.07
N THR A 2 -0.60 14.21 0.41
CA THR A 2 -0.21 13.86 1.79
C THR A 2 1.30 13.91 1.96
N ILE A 3 1.80 13.69 3.18
CA ILE A 3 3.24 13.69 3.44
C ILE A 3 3.86 12.52 2.68
N GLY A 4 3.21 11.35 2.67
CA GLY A 4 3.62 10.20 1.85
C GLY A 4 3.79 10.57 0.39
N THR A 5 2.79 11.24 -0.23
CA THR A 5 2.89 11.68 -1.63
C THR A 5 4.05 12.65 -1.86
N LYS A 6 4.27 13.61 -0.96
CA LYS A 6 5.40 14.55 -1.06
C LYS A 6 6.74 13.82 -0.98
N MET A 7 6.85 12.85 -0.08
CA MET A 7 8.06 12.05 0.09
C MET A 7 8.38 11.20 -1.13
N HIS A 8 7.38 10.59 -1.78
CA HIS A 8 7.58 9.86 -3.04
C HIS A 8 8.12 10.76 -4.14
N THR A 9 7.57 11.97 -4.30
CA THR A 9 8.09 12.95 -5.27
C THR A 9 9.54 13.33 -4.96
N THR A 10 9.87 13.54 -3.69
CA THR A 10 11.26 13.81 -3.29
C THR A 10 12.16 12.59 -3.57
N LEU A 11 11.72 11.36 -3.28
CA LEU A 11 12.49 10.15 -3.52
C LEU A 11 12.84 10.00 -5.00
N ALA A 12 11.85 10.17 -5.88
CA ALA A 12 12.06 10.16 -7.33
C ALA A 12 13.07 11.24 -7.79
N SER A 13 13.05 12.41 -7.14
CA SER A 13 14.01 13.49 -7.44
C SER A 13 15.44 13.12 -7.03
N ILE A 14 15.62 12.44 -5.89
CA ILE A 14 16.93 11.97 -5.42
C ILE A 14 17.46 10.85 -6.32
N GLU A 15 16.61 9.89 -6.70
CA GLU A 15 16.98 8.81 -7.62
C GLU A 15 17.40 9.37 -8.99
N ASN A 16 16.67 10.35 -9.50
CA ASN A 16 17.04 11.04 -10.75
C ASN A 16 18.38 11.78 -10.62
N ALA A 17 18.62 12.45 -9.48
CA ALA A 17 19.91 13.08 -9.21
C ALA A 17 21.04 12.04 -9.13
N ALA A 18 20.82 10.89 -8.50
CA ALA A 18 21.81 9.81 -8.42
C ALA A 18 22.18 9.27 -9.80
N SER A 19 21.16 9.05 -10.65
CA SER A 19 21.36 8.66 -12.05
C SER A 19 22.15 9.72 -12.82
N THR A 20 21.80 10.99 -12.64
CA THR A 20 22.51 12.12 -13.28
C THR A 20 23.98 12.17 -12.87
N MET A 21 24.30 11.93 -11.59
CA MET A 21 25.70 11.86 -11.13
C MET A 21 26.44 10.67 -11.76
N LYS A 22 25.78 9.51 -11.92
CA LYS A 22 26.35 8.35 -12.62
C LYS A 22 26.66 8.70 -14.08
N THR A 23 25.76 9.39 -14.77
CA THR A 23 25.98 9.89 -16.14
C THR A 23 27.16 10.85 -16.20
N PHE A 24 27.25 11.84 -15.31
CA PHE A 24 28.38 12.77 -15.28
C PHE A 24 29.73 12.06 -15.04
N ALA A 25 29.76 11.03 -14.20
CA ALA A 25 30.95 10.21 -13.98
C ALA A 25 31.39 9.44 -15.24
N LEU A 26 30.46 9.07 -16.11
CA LEU A 26 30.74 8.39 -17.38
C LEU A 26 31.22 9.37 -18.46
N GLU A 27 30.58 10.54 -18.54
CA GLU A 27 30.82 11.53 -19.61
C GLU A 27 32.06 12.39 -19.37
N THR A 28 32.42 12.69 -18.12
CA THR A 28 33.57 13.55 -17.83
C THR A 28 34.89 12.85 -18.17
N GLU A 29 35.91 13.59 -18.60
CA GLU A 29 37.27 13.07 -18.80
C GLU A 29 38.18 13.27 -17.59
N ASP A 30 37.80 14.16 -16.67
CA ASP A 30 38.57 14.48 -15.47
C ASP A 30 38.48 13.32 -14.45
N LYS A 31 39.62 12.71 -14.14
CA LYS A 31 39.71 11.55 -13.24
C LYS A 31 39.23 11.86 -11.81
N THR A 32 39.47 13.08 -11.33
CA THR A 32 39.02 13.52 -10.00
C THR A 32 37.52 13.71 -10.00
N ALA A 33 36.96 14.35 -11.04
CA ALA A 33 35.53 14.53 -11.20
C ALA A 33 34.80 13.20 -11.33
N LYS A 34 35.35 12.21 -12.06
CA LYS A 34 34.80 10.85 -12.12
C LYS A 34 34.59 10.24 -10.73
N GLN A 35 35.64 10.27 -9.91
CA GLN A 35 35.58 9.71 -8.56
C GLN A 35 34.57 10.47 -7.69
N MET A 36 34.56 11.80 -7.79
CA MET A 36 33.66 12.66 -7.02
C MET A 36 32.19 12.40 -7.38
N PHE A 37 31.84 12.36 -8.67
CA PHE A 37 30.48 12.08 -9.12
C PHE A 37 30.03 10.66 -8.75
N ALA A 38 30.92 9.66 -8.85
CA ALA A 38 30.63 8.31 -8.39
C ALA A 38 30.36 8.27 -6.87
N GLN A 39 31.12 9.01 -6.07
CA GLN A 39 30.87 9.13 -4.63
C GLN A 39 29.54 9.84 -4.32
N TYR A 40 29.20 10.91 -5.04
CA TYR A 40 27.92 11.59 -4.87
C TYR A 40 26.75 10.70 -5.23
N ALA A 41 26.85 9.92 -6.31
CA ALA A 41 25.85 8.92 -6.66
C ALA A 41 25.62 7.91 -5.53
N GLN A 42 26.70 7.38 -4.92
CA GLN A 42 26.60 6.45 -3.78
C GLN A 42 25.96 7.08 -2.53
N GLN A 43 26.26 8.35 -2.25
CA GLN A 43 25.64 9.08 -1.15
C GLN A 43 24.13 9.26 -1.39
N LEU A 44 23.75 9.64 -2.60
CA LEU A 44 22.34 9.78 -2.98
C LEU A 44 21.61 8.44 -2.93
N ASP A 45 22.22 7.35 -3.42
CA ASP A 45 21.64 5.99 -3.30
C ASP A 45 21.40 5.62 -1.82
N SER A 46 22.35 5.94 -0.92
CA SER A 46 22.22 5.68 0.52
C SER A 46 21.10 6.53 1.16
N ILE A 47 20.98 7.80 0.77
CA ILE A 47 19.91 8.69 1.22
C ILE A 47 18.54 8.18 0.72
N SER A 48 18.44 7.76 -0.54
CA SER A 48 17.22 7.18 -1.10
C SER A 48 16.74 5.97 -0.31
N GLN A 49 17.63 5.05 0.06
CA GLN A 49 17.28 3.88 0.87
C GLN A 49 16.71 4.28 2.25
N GLY A 50 17.37 5.21 2.94
CA GLY A 50 16.89 5.73 4.23
C GLY A 50 15.53 6.42 4.10
N MET A 51 15.33 7.21 3.05
CA MET A 51 14.08 7.94 2.83
C MET A 51 12.94 7.03 2.40
N ALA A 52 13.20 5.98 1.61
CA ALA A 52 12.23 4.95 1.26
C ALA A 52 11.72 4.21 2.52
N SER A 53 12.63 3.83 3.42
CA SER A 53 12.24 3.22 4.70
C SER A 53 11.34 4.16 5.53
N ARG A 54 11.62 5.47 5.51
CA ARG A 54 10.82 6.45 6.24
C ARG A 54 9.46 6.71 5.57
N CYS A 55 9.40 6.66 4.25
CA CYS A 55 8.17 6.81 3.48
C CYS A 55 7.19 5.70 3.84
N ASN A 56 7.63 4.43 3.77
CA ASN A 56 6.83 3.26 4.15
C ASN A 56 6.26 3.37 5.57
N TYR A 57 7.05 3.88 6.53
CA TYR A 57 6.59 4.07 7.90
C TYR A 57 5.52 5.17 8.02
N ILE A 58 5.70 6.30 7.33
CA ILE A 58 4.76 7.43 7.38
C ILE A 58 3.43 7.07 6.73
N GLU A 59 3.44 6.35 5.60
CA GLU A 59 2.22 5.94 4.91
C GLU A 59 1.29 5.10 5.79
N GLN A 60 1.85 4.22 6.63
CA GLN A 60 1.09 3.44 7.60
C GLN A 60 0.44 4.29 8.71
N GLN A 61 0.99 5.49 8.94
CA GLN A 61 0.53 6.39 9.98
C GLN A 61 -0.49 7.41 9.50
N GLU A 62 -0.66 7.55 8.18
CA GLU A 62 -1.56 8.57 7.65
C GLU A 62 -3.04 8.23 7.90
N PRO A 63 -3.86 9.22 8.30
CA PRO A 63 -5.26 9.01 8.64
C PRO A 63 -6.05 8.42 7.47
N GLN A 64 -5.72 8.77 6.23
CA GLN A 64 -6.34 8.18 5.04
C GLN A 64 -6.12 6.66 4.91
N TYR A 65 -4.93 6.15 5.29
CA TYR A 65 -4.64 4.71 5.23
C TYR A 65 -5.42 3.97 6.32
N LYS A 66 -5.50 4.57 7.52
CA LYS A 66 -6.32 4.08 8.64
C LYS A 66 -7.81 4.09 8.31
N VAL A 67 -8.30 5.15 7.66
CA VAL A 67 -9.70 5.27 7.25
C VAL A 67 -10.05 4.22 6.19
N PHE A 68 -9.19 4.00 5.19
CA PHE A 68 -9.39 2.96 4.19
C PHE A 68 -9.46 1.56 4.83
N GLN A 69 -8.56 1.25 5.75
CA GLN A 69 -8.56 -0.02 6.48
C GLN A 69 -9.84 -0.19 7.32
N ASN A 70 -10.27 0.86 8.01
CA ASN A 70 -11.50 0.84 8.82
C ASN A 70 -12.77 0.72 7.97
N MET A 71 -12.76 1.21 6.72
CA MET A 71 -13.91 1.11 5.80
C MET A 71 -14.02 -0.25 5.10
N MET A 72 -12.93 -1.00 4.96
CA MET A 72 -12.96 -2.36 4.38
C MET A 72 -13.44 -3.43 5.36
N GLN A 73 -13.34 -3.19 6.67
CA GLN A 73 -13.69 -4.17 7.70
C GLN A 73 -15.18 -4.55 7.78
N PRO A 74 -16.15 -3.60 7.65
CA PRO A 74 -17.58 -3.92 7.73
C PRO A 74 -18.11 -4.71 6.53
N GLN A 75 -17.51 -4.56 5.34
CA GLN A 75 -18.07 -5.10 4.10
C GLN A 75 -17.88 -6.62 3.99
N GLN A 76 -16.82 -7.19 4.58
CA GLN A 76 -16.64 -8.63 4.66
C GLN A 76 -17.60 -9.32 5.63
N GLN A 77 -17.90 -8.69 6.78
CA GLN A 77 -18.83 -9.27 7.75
C GLN A 77 -20.27 -9.31 7.23
N GLN A 78 -20.72 -8.28 6.50
CA GLN A 78 -22.07 -8.28 5.93
C GLN A 78 -22.26 -9.33 4.84
N GLN A 79 -21.24 -9.61 4.03
CA GLN A 79 -21.34 -10.62 2.97
C GLN A 79 -21.39 -12.05 3.55
N GLN A 80 -20.68 -12.31 4.65
CA GLN A 80 -20.68 -13.61 5.31
C GLN A 80 -22.01 -13.89 6.05
N GLN A 81 -22.63 -12.86 6.64
CA GLN A 81 -23.96 -12.99 7.24
C GLN A 81 -25.07 -13.25 6.20
N GLN A 82 -24.99 -12.67 5.01
CA GLN A 82 -25.96 -12.96 3.94
C GLN A 82 -25.84 -14.39 3.38
N LEU A 83 -24.64 -14.96 3.36
CA LEU A 83 -24.42 -16.35 2.93
C LEU A 83 -24.92 -17.37 3.97
N GLN A 84 -24.89 -17.03 5.25
CA GLN A 84 -25.44 -17.89 6.32
C GLN A 84 -26.97 -17.86 6.38
N GLN A 85 -27.61 -16.73 6.08
CA GLN A 85 -29.07 -16.65 6.07
C GLN A 85 -29.73 -17.39 4.88
N GLN A 86 -29.01 -17.60 3.78
CA GLN A 86 -29.50 -18.40 2.64
C GLN A 86 -29.40 -19.93 2.86
N GLN A 87 -28.76 -20.39 3.95
CA GLN A 87 -28.66 -21.82 4.29
C GLN A 87 -29.62 -22.25 5.42
N GLN A 88 -30.58 -21.41 5.82
CA GLN A 88 -31.61 -21.86 6.75
C GLN A 88 -32.54 -22.88 6.06
N PRO A 89 -32.80 -24.04 6.66
CA PRO A 89 -33.72 -25.02 6.10
C PRO A 89 -35.13 -24.41 6.05
N ILE A 90 -35.80 -24.60 4.90
CA ILE A 90 -37.17 -24.15 4.66
C ILE A 90 -38.06 -24.60 5.83
N PRO A 91 -38.82 -23.71 6.48
CA PRO A 91 -39.75 -24.12 7.52
C PRO A 91 -40.80 -25.05 6.89
N THR A 92 -40.76 -26.33 7.25
CA THR A 92 -41.79 -27.30 6.89
C THR A 92 -43.10 -26.82 7.49
N LYS A 93 -44.07 -26.45 6.65
CA LYS A 93 -45.42 -26.07 7.07
C LYS A 93 -45.98 -27.13 8.04
N PRO A 94 -46.69 -26.76 9.11
CA PRO A 94 -47.37 -27.73 9.95
C PRO A 94 -48.45 -28.44 9.12
N THR A 95 -48.27 -29.73 8.90
CA THR A 95 -49.29 -30.60 8.30
C THR A 95 -50.46 -30.65 9.26
N THR A 96 -51.58 -30.01 8.92
CA THR A 96 -52.87 -30.22 9.58
C THR A 96 -53.24 -31.69 9.40
N THR A 97 -53.03 -32.49 10.45
CA THR A 97 -53.61 -33.82 10.56
C THR A 97 -55.09 -33.63 10.83
N THR A 98 -55.93 -33.82 9.81
CA THR A 98 -57.36 -34.01 9.97
C THR A 98 -57.56 -35.32 10.72
N THR A 99 -57.70 -35.24 12.04
CA THR A 99 -58.22 -36.32 12.87
C THR A 99 -59.69 -36.51 12.52
N GLN A 100 -59.96 -37.49 11.67
CA GLN A 100 -61.28 -38.10 11.51
C GLN A 100 -61.72 -38.64 12.89
N LEU A 101 -62.76 -38.06 13.47
CA LEU A 101 -63.39 -38.58 14.69
C LEU A 101 -64.88 -38.82 14.42
N LYS A 102 -65.22 -40.11 14.31
CA LYS A 102 -66.52 -40.79 14.46
C LYS A 102 -67.72 -40.29 13.65
#